data_AF-A0AAX6GJT6-F1
#
_entry.id   AF-A0AAX6GJT6-F1
#
_cell.length_a   1.000
_cell.length_b   1.000
_cell.length_c   1.000
_cell.angle_alpha   90.00
_cell.angle_beta   90.00
_cell.angle_gamma   90.00
#
_symmetry.space_group_name_H-M   'P 1'
#
loop_
_entity.id
_entity.type
_entity.pdbx_description
1 polymer ?
#
loop_
_entity_poly.entity_id
_entity_poly.type
_entity_poly.pdbx_seq_one_letter_code
_entity_poly.pdbx_strand_id
1 'polypeptide(L)'
;MFEATHEVWMALIQAKPSASKWMNKHVRNYGKLYDIYGEDRANGDKAESAKEKVTRWQTEGNFDLNDDILMFDNEFSGANNVPMENASNISPSSTHYSPTPTSEVGQSSKGKKRKASMIEALEKQFEYVTESMNKVACVLQEGNTIMKDSNVIAERAVDVVEKGRPRFYNEDEIYSAVQDLGMPRNMQLDAYLFLINNNTAARSFFGTPPLMRYEVLMKMMN
;
A
#
# COMPACT_ATOMS: atom_id res chain seq x y z
N MET A 1 -15.86 -10.82 -28.83
CA MET A 1 -17.01 -10.66 -29.75
C MET A 1 -18.22 -11.25 -29.03
N PHE A 2 -19.46 -10.78 -29.24
CA PHE A 2 -20.60 -11.48 -28.65
C PHE A 2 -20.80 -12.80 -29.41
N GLU A 3 -20.36 -13.91 -28.81
CA GLU A 3 -20.50 -15.24 -29.38
C GLU A 3 -21.88 -15.79 -29.02
N ALA A 4 -22.84 -15.61 -29.93
CA ALA A 4 -24.15 -16.24 -29.82
C ALA A 4 -24.50 -16.87 -31.17
N THR A 5 -25.30 -17.94 -31.15
CA THR A 5 -25.73 -18.62 -32.38
C THR A 5 -26.58 -17.69 -33.24
N HIS A 6 -26.53 -17.88 -34.57
CA HIS A 6 -27.24 -17.04 -35.52
C HIS A 6 -28.76 -16.98 -35.26
N GLU A 7 -29.33 -18.10 -34.80
CA GLU A 7 -30.74 -18.23 -34.43
C GLU A 7 -31.13 -17.30 -33.27
N VAL A 8 -30.27 -17.20 -32.24
CA VAL A 8 -30.49 -16.32 -31.09
C VAL A 8 -30.44 -14.85 -31.51
N TRP A 9 -29.53 -14.49 -32.41
CA TRP A 9 -29.45 -13.14 -32.98
C TRP A 9 -30.67 -12.79 -33.82
N MET A 10 -31.17 -13.71 -34.64
CA MET A 10 -32.36 -13.50 -35.46
C MET A 10 -33.61 -13.26 -34.60
N ALA A 11 -33.81 -14.08 -33.55
CA ALA A 11 -34.91 -13.90 -32.61
C ALA A 11 -34.83 -12.54 -31.87
N LEU A 12 -33.62 -12.13 -31.45
CA LEU A 12 -33.41 -10.85 -30.78
C LEU A 12 -33.64 -9.65 -31.70
N ILE A 13 -33.20 -9.72 -32.96
CA ILE A 13 -33.40 -8.65 -33.94
C ILE A 13 -34.88 -8.56 -34.34
N GLN A 14 -35.59 -9.68 -34.44
CA GLN A 14 -37.02 -9.71 -34.68
C GLN A 14 -37.79 -9.04 -33.53
N ALA A 15 -37.41 -9.29 -32.27
CA ALA A 15 -38.04 -8.64 -31.11
C ALA A 15 -37.62 -7.16 -30.94
N LYS A 16 -36.35 -6.84 -31.26
CA LYS A 16 -35.76 -5.50 -31.12
C LYS A 16 -34.88 -5.17 -32.33
N PRO A 17 -35.43 -4.56 -33.39
CA PRO A 17 -34.69 -4.26 -34.63
C PRO A 17 -33.44 -3.40 -34.42
N SER A 18 -33.43 -2.56 -33.37
CA SER A 18 -32.30 -1.71 -32.98
C SER A 18 -31.08 -2.48 -32.46
N ALA A 19 -31.21 -3.79 -32.18
CA ALA A 19 -30.13 -4.65 -31.74
C ALA A 19 -29.17 -5.04 -32.88
N SER A 20 -29.62 -4.99 -34.13
CA SER A 20 -28.83 -5.37 -35.32
C SER A 20 -27.48 -4.65 -35.40
N LYS A 21 -27.42 -3.38 -34.98
CA LYS A 21 -26.19 -2.57 -34.95
C LYS A 21 -25.11 -3.08 -34.00
N TRP A 22 -25.42 -4.00 -33.09
CA TRP A 22 -24.49 -4.54 -32.09
C TRP A 22 -23.92 -5.91 -32.45
N MET A 23 -24.50 -6.60 -33.44
CA MET A 23 -24.08 -7.95 -33.86
C MET A 23 -22.59 -7.99 -34.27
N ASN A 24 -22.13 -6.95 -34.97
CA ASN A 24 -20.75 -6.86 -35.48
C ASN A 24 -19.86 -5.91 -34.68
N LYS A 25 -20.30 -5.43 -33.51
CA LYS A 25 -19.50 -4.48 -32.72
C LYS A 25 -18.61 -5.21 -31.73
N HIS A 26 -17.30 -5.03 -31.90
CA HIS A 26 -16.32 -5.48 -30.92
C HIS A 26 -16.34 -4.55 -29.70
N VAL A 27 -16.70 -5.08 -28.53
CA VAL A 27 -16.58 -4.37 -27.26
C VAL A 27 -15.17 -4.59 -26.71
N ARG A 28 -14.39 -3.52 -26.61
CA ARG A 28 -13.03 -3.58 -26.06
C ARG A 28 -13.11 -3.98 -24.58
N ASN A 29 -12.22 -4.88 -24.17
CA ASN A 29 -12.16 -5.42 -22.80
C ASN A 29 -13.41 -6.22 -22.37
N TYR A 30 -14.20 -6.76 -23.31
CA TYR A 30 -15.39 -7.55 -23.00
C TYR A 30 -15.12 -8.72 -22.05
N GLY A 31 -14.01 -9.44 -22.20
CA GLY A 31 -13.63 -10.53 -21.29
C GLY A 31 -13.53 -10.06 -19.84
N LYS A 32 -12.84 -8.94 -19.59
CA LYS A 32 -12.74 -8.37 -18.24
C LYS A 32 -14.09 -7.96 -17.67
N LEU A 33 -14.96 -7.38 -18.50
CA LEU A 33 -16.32 -7.01 -18.08
C LEU A 33 -17.19 -8.25 -17.81
N TYR A 34 -16.99 -9.33 -18.56
CA TYR A 34 -17.65 -10.61 -18.34
C TYR A 34 -17.17 -11.27 -17.03
N ASP A 35 -15.88 -11.20 -16.74
CA ASP A 35 -15.34 -11.75 -15.48
C ASP A 35 -15.87 -10.98 -14.25
N ILE A 36 -16.07 -9.66 -14.37
CA ILE A 36 -16.57 -8.82 -13.27
C ILE A 36 -18.09 -8.93 -13.10
N TYR A 37 -18.85 -8.97 -14.20
CA TYR A 37 -20.31 -8.80 -14.17
C TYR A 37 -21.12 -9.98 -14.75
N GLY A 38 -20.44 -10.98 -15.30
CA GLY A 38 -21.08 -12.12 -15.98
C GLY A 38 -21.88 -12.99 -15.02
N GLU A 39 -21.31 -13.31 -13.86
CA GLU A 39 -21.97 -14.11 -12.82
C GLU A 39 -23.18 -13.37 -12.20
N ASP A 40 -23.02 -12.08 -11.91
CA ASP A 40 -24.06 -11.23 -11.30
C ASP A 40 -25.28 -11.02 -12.23
N ARG A 41 -25.10 -11.15 -13.55
CA ARG A 41 -26.21 -11.08 -14.52
C ARG A 41 -26.84 -12.42 -14.85
N ALA A 42 -26.13 -13.54 -14.74
CA ALA A 42 -26.68 -14.86 -15.02
C ALA A 42 -27.70 -15.29 -13.96
N ASN A 43 -27.49 -14.90 -12.69
CA ASN A 43 -28.36 -15.26 -11.58
C ASN A 43 -29.48 -14.24 -11.30
N GLY A 44 -29.49 -13.09 -11.98
CA GLY A 44 -30.51 -12.03 -11.86
C GLY A 44 -30.53 -11.26 -10.53
N ASP A 45 -30.03 -11.85 -9.45
CA ASP A 45 -30.16 -11.33 -8.07
C ASP A 45 -29.40 -10.01 -7.80
N LYS A 46 -28.39 -9.66 -8.63
CA LYS A 46 -27.62 -8.40 -8.46
C LYS A 46 -27.70 -7.46 -9.66
N ALA A 47 -28.60 -7.72 -10.61
CA ALA A 47 -28.75 -6.91 -11.81
C ALA A 47 -29.56 -5.61 -11.57
N GLU A 48 -29.48 -5.03 -10.37
CA GLU A 48 -30.16 -3.80 -10.07
C GLU A 48 -29.45 -2.64 -10.76
N SER A 49 -30.19 -1.88 -11.56
CA SER A 49 -29.65 -0.67 -12.19
C SER A 49 -29.31 0.37 -11.12
N ALA A 50 -28.28 1.21 -11.34
CA ALA A 50 -27.99 2.35 -10.47
C ALA A 50 -29.23 3.21 -10.20
N LYS A 51 -30.16 3.29 -11.17
CA LYS A 51 -31.42 4.01 -11.05
C LYS A 51 -32.42 3.31 -10.11
N GLU A 52 -32.51 1.99 -10.15
CA GLU A 52 -33.35 1.20 -9.23
C GLU A 52 -32.78 1.29 -7.81
N LYS A 53 -31.46 1.18 -7.66
CA LYS A 53 -30.78 1.29 -6.37
C LYS A 53 -31.04 2.65 -5.68
N VAL A 54 -30.96 3.74 -6.43
CA VAL A 54 -31.31 5.09 -5.93
C VAL A 54 -32.79 5.19 -5.55
N THR A 55 -33.68 4.55 -6.30
CA THR A 55 -35.11 4.55 -6.00
C THR A 55 -35.40 3.76 -4.72
N ARG A 56 -34.71 2.63 -4.52
CA ARG A 56 -34.78 1.84 -3.28
C ARG A 56 -34.30 2.66 -2.08
N TRP A 57 -33.14 3.32 -2.18
CA TRP A 57 -32.62 4.18 -1.11
C TRP A 57 -33.57 5.32 -0.72
N GLN A 58 -34.38 5.81 -1.65
CA GLN A 58 -35.37 6.85 -1.39
C GLN A 58 -36.67 6.30 -0.79
N THR A 59 -36.99 5.03 -1.05
CA THR A 59 -38.26 4.40 -0.66
C THR A 59 -38.15 3.67 0.68
N GLU A 60 -37.03 2.99 0.90
CA GLU A 60 -36.74 2.18 2.09
C GLU A 60 -35.90 3.00 3.06
N GLY A 61 -36.52 3.95 3.75
CA GLY A 61 -35.86 4.83 4.74
C GLY A 61 -35.36 4.13 6.01
N ASN A 62 -34.97 2.85 5.94
CA ASN A 62 -34.46 2.06 7.05
C ASN A 62 -33.14 1.37 6.65
N PHE A 63 -32.02 1.95 7.09
CA PHE A 63 -30.68 1.39 6.89
C PHE A 63 -30.38 0.43 8.03
N ASP A 64 -30.17 -0.85 7.72
CA ASP A 64 -29.49 -1.77 8.63
C ASP A 64 -27.98 -1.67 8.38
N LEU A 65 -27.29 -0.96 9.27
CA LEU A 65 -25.86 -0.67 9.15
C LEU A 65 -24.99 -1.93 9.09
N ASN A 66 -25.50 -3.09 9.52
CA ASN A 66 -24.71 -4.33 9.53
C ASN A 66 -24.66 -5.01 8.15
N ASP A 67 -25.72 -4.94 7.35
CA ASP A 67 -25.76 -5.57 6.02
C ASP A 67 -25.09 -4.69 4.95
N ASP A 68 -25.16 -3.36 5.09
CA ASP A 68 -24.59 -2.42 4.13
C ASP A 68 -23.05 -2.28 4.22
N ILE A 69 -22.44 -2.58 5.38
CA ILE A 69 -20.97 -2.53 5.55
C ILE A 69 -20.29 -3.69 4.80
N LEU A 70 -20.91 -4.86 4.74
CA LEU A 70 -20.38 -6.03 4.03
C LEU A 70 -20.31 -5.81 2.50
N MET A 71 -21.13 -4.91 1.96
CA MET A 71 -21.11 -4.52 0.55
C MET A 71 -19.98 -3.52 0.23
N PHE A 72 -19.53 -2.73 1.21
CA PHE A 72 -18.51 -1.69 1.02
C PHE A 72 -17.08 -2.26 1.01
N ASP A 73 -16.80 -3.26 1.87
CA ASP A 73 -15.48 -3.88 1.97
C ASP A 73 -15.06 -4.64 0.70
N ASN A 74 -16.04 -5.18 -0.05
CA ASN A 74 -15.77 -5.91 -1.28
C ASN A 74 -15.39 -5.00 -2.48
N GLU A 75 -15.76 -3.71 -2.43
CA GLU A 75 -15.48 -2.74 -3.51
C GLU A 75 -14.13 -2.02 -3.32
N PHE A 76 -13.62 -1.93 -2.07
CA PHE A 76 -12.37 -1.22 -1.77
C PHE A 76 -11.09 -2.08 -1.92
N SER A 77 -11.19 -3.42 -1.81
CA SER A 77 -10.02 -4.31 -1.91
C SER A 77 -9.43 -4.44 -3.33
N GLY A 78 -10.09 -3.89 -4.36
CA GLY A 78 -9.67 -3.97 -5.76
C GLY A 78 -8.79 -2.83 -6.29
N ALA A 79 -8.59 -1.75 -5.53
CA ALA A 79 -7.97 -0.53 -6.05
C ALA A 79 -6.87 0.03 -5.13
N ASN A 80 -5.74 -0.67 -5.03
CA ASN A 80 -4.51 -0.04 -4.56
C ASN A 80 -3.97 0.95 -5.63
N ASN A 81 -3.55 2.13 -5.15
CA ASN A 81 -2.65 3.14 -5.75
C ASN A 81 -3.26 4.37 -6.43
N VAL A 82 -3.53 5.44 -5.66
CA VAL A 82 -3.37 6.84 -6.11
C VAL A 82 -2.92 7.73 -4.92
N PRO A 83 -1.93 8.63 -5.05
CA PRO A 83 -1.48 9.48 -3.95
C PRO A 83 -2.51 10.58 -3.60
N MET A 84 -2.78 10.78 -2.32
CA MET A 84 -3.72 11.76 -1.79
C MET A 84 -3.10 13.16 -1.78
N GLU A 85 -3.59 14.05 -2.63
CA GLU A 85 -3.28 15.48 -2.60
C GLU A 85 -4.28 16.28 -1.74
N ASN A 86 -3.72 17.20 -0.98
CA ASN A 86 -4.26 17.88 0.19
C ASN A 86 -5.35 18.91 -0.20
N ALA A 87 -6.59 18.71 0.24
CA ALA A 87 -7.66 19.72 0.15
C ALA A 87 -8.08 20.17 1.55
N SER A 88 -7.30 21.10 2.10
CA SER A 88 -7.73 21.95 3.21
C SER A 88 -8.65 23.03 2.65
N ASN A 89 -9.92 23.02 3.09
CA ASN A 89 -10.83 24.17 3.26
C ASN A 89 -12.27 23.72 2.99
N ILE A 90 -13.12 23.76 4.02
CA ILE A 90 -14.44 24.41 4.01
C ILE A 90 -14.89 24.45 5.49
N SER A 91 -15.04 25.67 6.01
CA SER A 91 -15.65 25.97 7.31
C SER A 91 -17.16 26.18 7.12
N PRO A 92 -18.05 25.73 8.03
CA PRO A 92 -19.49 25.85 7.85
C PRO A 92 -20.02 27.19 8.40
N SER A 93 -20.65 27.98 7.54
CA SER A 93 -21.38 29.19 7.95
C SER A 93 -22.78 28.83 8.44
N SER A 94 -23.04 29.04 9.74
CA SER A 94 -24.33 28.84 10.39
C SER A 94 -25.25 30.05 10.18
N THR A 95 -26.46 29.86 9.66
CA THR A 95 -27.50 30.91 9.58
C THR A 95 -28.44 30.77 10.77
N HIS A 96 -28.43 31.78 11.64
CA HIS A 96 -29.29 31.89 12.82
C HIS A 96 -30.68 32.42 12.44
N TYR A 97 -31.75 31.71 12.83
CA TYR A 97 -33.08 32.28 12.99
C TYR A 97 -33.64 31.86 14.37
N SER A 98 -33.88 32.85 15.23
CA SER A 98 -34.59 32.69 16.51
C SER A 98 -36.10 32.87 16.32
N PRO A 99 -36.95 32.13 17.05
CA PRO A 99 -38.34 32.52 17.27
C PRO A 99 -38.56 33.05 18.69
N THR A 100 -39.25 34.18 18.81
CA THR A 100 -39.85 34.73 20.04
C THR A 100 -41.03 33.87 20.53
N PRO A 101 -41.32 33.83 21.86
CA PRO A 101 -42.40 33.01 22.40
C PRO A 101 -43.71 33.79 22.47
N THR A 102 -44.77 33.26 21.87
CA THR A 102 -46.15 33.64 22.19
C THR A 102 -46.79 32.48 22.96
N SER A 103 -47.20 32.78 24.19
CA SER A 103 -47.85 31.86 25.11
C SER A 103 -49.24 31.47 24.62
N GLU A 104 -49.47 30.19 24.35
CA GLU A 104 -50.79 29.59 24.50
C GLU A 104 -50.67 28.22 25.19
N VAL A 105 -51.49 28.09 26.23
CA VAL A 105 -51.58 26.95 27.13
C VAL A 105 -52.20 25.77 26.37
N GLY A 106 -51.41 24.72 26.19
CA GLY A 106 -51.87 23.40 25.75
C GLY A 106 -51.13 22.31 26.52
N GLN A 107 -51.78 21.76 27.54
CA GLN A 107 -51.27 20.59 28.24
C GLN A 107 -51.13 19.41 27.28
N SER A 108 -49.91 18.92 27.06
CA SER A 108 -49.67 17.55 26.59
C SER A 108 -48.35 17.02 27.13
N SER A 109 -48.47 16.16 28.13
CA SER A 109 -47.38 15.57 28.89
C SER A 109 -46.81 14.31 28.19
N LYS A 110 -46.08 14.46 27.08
CA LYS A 110 -45.35 13.33 26.44
C LYS A 110 -44.03 13.73 25.76
N GLY A 111 -43.16 14.53 26.41
CA GLY A 111 -41.89 14.99 25.82
C GLY A 111 -40.60 14.46 26.45
N LYS A 112 -40.62 14.00 27.71
CA LYS A 112 -39.38 13.75 28.48
C LYS A 112 -38.60 12.48 28.11
N LYS A 113 -39.25 11.44 27.57
CA LYS A 113 -38.58 10.15 27.29
C LYS A 113 -37.75 10.14 26.00
N ARG A 114 -38.11 10.94 24.97
CA ARG A 114 -37.39 10.98 23.69
C ARG A 114 -35.97 11.56 23.78
N LYS A 115 -35.73 12.50 24.70
CA LYS A 115 -34.42 13.17 24.86
C LYS A 115 -33.38 12.27 25.54
N ALA A 116 -33.78 11.51 26.56
CA ALA A 116 -32.90 10.57 27.26
C ALA A 116 -32.45 9.42 26.33
N SER A 117 -33.37 8.89 25.52
CA SER A 117 -33.07 7.84 24.54
C SER A 117 -32.07 8.27 23.46
N MET A 118 -32.12 9.53 23.00
CA MET A 118 -31.11 10.04 22.05
C MET A 118 -29.74 10.26 22.71
N ILE A 119 -29.70 10.66 23.99
CA ILE A 119 -28.46 10.85 24.75
C ILE A 119 -27.78 9.49 24.96
N GLU A 120 -28.53 8.47 25.38
CA GLU A 120 -28.03 7.10 25.56
C GLU A 120 -27.50 6.50 24.23
N ALA A 121 -28.20 6.75 23.11
CA ALA A 121 -27.73 6.35 21.79
C ALA A 121 -26.43 7.05 21.39
N LEU A 122 -26.28 8.34 21.69
CA LEU A 122 -25.04 9.09 21.42
C LEU A 122 -23.88 8.64 22.30
N GLU A 123 -24.12 8.38 23.59
CA GLU A 123 -23.11 7.86 24.51
C GLU A 123 -22.57 6.51 24.04
N LYS A 124 -23.45 5.61 23.61
CA LYS A 124 -23.07 4.31 23.05
C LYS A 124 -22.24 4.43 21.77
N GLN A 125 -22.57 5.39 20.90
CA GLN A 125 -21.77 5.68 19.71
C GLN A 125 -20.40 6.26 20.07
N PHE A 126 -20.35 7.13 21.07
CA PHE A 126 -19.08 7.70 21.56
C PHE A 126 -18.18 6.64 22.17
N GLU A 127 -18.75 5.70 22.90
CA GLU A 127 -18.03 4.55 23.45
C GLU A 127 -17.48 3.65 22.34
N TYR A 128 -18.27 3.35 21.32
CA TYR A 128 -17.81 2.60 20.13
C TYR A 128 -16.67 3.31 19.39
N VAL A 129 -16.78 4.63 19.19
CA VAL A 129 -15.72 5.43 18.56
C VAL A 129 -14.45 5.44 19.42
N THR A 130 -14.59 5.59 20.74
CA THR A 130 -13.44 5.58 21.65
C THR A 130 -12.74 4.22 21.65
N GLU A 131 -13.49 3.14 21.68
CA GLU A 131 -13.00 1.76 21.60
C GLU A 131 -12.25 1.51 20.27
N SER A 132 -12.82 1.92 19.13
CA SER A 132 -12.18 1.75 17.83
C SER A 132 -10.93 2.63 17.68
N MET A 133 -10.94 3.86 18.18
CA MET A 133 -9.77 4.73 18.23
C MET A 133 -8.64 4.13 19.09
N ASN A 134 -8.97 3.53 20.24
CA ASN A 134 -7.98 2.86 21.08
C ASN A 134 -7.34 1.68 20.35
N LYS A 135 -8.12 0.88 19.61
CA LYS A 135 -7.58 -0.22 18.79
C LYS A 135 -6.62 0.29 17.72
N VAL A 136 -7.00 1.36 17.02
CA VAL A 136 -6.11 2.00 16.03
C VAL A 136 -4.83 2.51 16.69
N ALA A 137 -4.92 3.14 17.87
CA ALA A 137 -3.76 3.60 18.61
C ALA A 137 -2.82 2.46 19.00
N CYS A 138 -3.36 1.32 19.46
CA CYS A 138 -2.58 0.11 19.74
C CYS A 138 -1.84 -0.40 18.50
N VAL A 139 -2.54 -0.54 17.38
CA VAL A 139 -1.94 -1.01 16.12
C VAL A 139 -0.83 -0.07 15.64
N LEU A 140 -1.02 1.25 15.76
CA LEU A 140 0.01 2.23 15.40
C LEU A 140 1.22 2.17 16.33
N GLN A 141 1.01 1.97 17.63
CA GLN A 141 2.12 1.79 18.57
C GLN A 141 2.91 0.52 18.27
N GLU A 142 2.23 -0.59 17.98
CA GLU A 142 2.86 -1.84 17.57
C GLU A 142 3.63 -1.68 16.26
N GLY A 143 3.04 -1.04 15.25
CA GLY A 143 3.72 -0.70 14.00
C GLY A 143 4.98 0.14 14.20
N ASN A 144 4.93 1.11 15.12
CA ASN A 144 6.11 1.91 15.48
C ASN A 144 7.21 1.07 16.16
N THR A 145 6.86 0.08 16.98
CA THR A 145 7.84 -0.84 17.57
C THR A 145 8.49 -1.73 16.51
N ILE A 146 7.69 -2.30 15.60
CA ILE A 146 8.18 -3.15 14.50
C ILE A 146 9.10 -2.35 13.59
N MET A 147 8.75 -1.10 13.27
CA MET A 147 9.59 -0.24 12.43
C MET A 147 10.94 0.08 13.10
N LYS A 148 10.95 0.33 14.41
CA LYS A 148 12.21 0.52 15.15
C LYS A 148 13.10 -0.73 15.09
N ASP A 149 12.52 -1.91 15.30
CA ASP A 149 13.26 -3.17 15.23
C ASP A 149 13.79 -3.42 13.81
N SER A 150 12.98 -3.13 12.79
CA SER A 150 13.37 -3.21 11.39
C SER A 150 14.56 -2.29 11.07
N ASN A 151 14.55 -1.05 11.57
CA ASN A 151 15.67 -0.12 11.40
C ASN A 151 16.96 -0.67 12.02
N VAL A 152 16.90 -1.24 13.22
CA VAL A 152 18.07 -1.86 13.87
C VAL A 152 18.60 -3.05 13.05
N ILE A 153 17.71 -3.88 12.49
CA ILE A 153 18.12 -4.98 11.61
C ILE A 153 18.77 -4.45 10.34
N ALA A 154 18.22 -3.40 9.74
CA ALA A 154 18.76 -2.78 8.53
C ALA A 154 20.16 -2.20 8.80
N GLU A 155 20.36 -1.48 9.90
CA GLU A 155 21.67 -0.95 10.31
C GLU A 155 22.69 -2.08 10.49
N ARG A 156 22.33 -3.16 11.18
CA ARG A 156 23.21 -4.33 11.34
C ARG A 156 23.53 -5.00 10.01
N ALA A 157 22.57 -5.08 9.09
CA ALA A 157 22.77 -5.65 7.77
C ALA A 157 23.76 -4.82 6.95
N VAL A 158 23.67 -3.48 7.03
CA VAL A 158 24.66 -2.58 6.41
C VAL A 158 26.05 -2.81 6.99
N ASP A 159 26.19 -2.88 8.31
CA ASP A 159 27.47 -3.17 8.98
C ASP A 159 28.11 -4.49 8.51
N VAL A 160 27.30 -5.55 8.38
CA VAL A 160 27.77 -6.86 7.89
C VAL A 160 28.21 -6.77 6.44
N VAL A 161 27.47 -6.03 5.60
CA VAL A 161 27.83 -5.80 4.20
C VAL A 161 29.12 -4.99 4.10
N GLU A 162 29.30 -3.93 4.90
CA GLU A 162 30.51 -3.11 4.88
C GLU A 162 31.75 -3.86 5.37
N LYS A 163 31.63 -4.62 6.46
CA LYS A 163 32.73 -5.47 6.97
C LYS A 163 33.01 -6.66 6.05
N GLY A 164 31.99 -7.18 5.37
CA GLY A 164 32.09 -8.31 4.46
C GLY A 164 32.61 -7.94 3.06
N ARG A 165 32.48 -6.67 2.65
CA ARG A 165 32.97 -6.20 1.35
C ARG A 165 34.49 -6.36 1.25
N PRO A 166 35.01 -7.02 0.20
CA PRO A 166 36.43 -6.98 -0.10
C PRO A 166 36.85 -5.53 -0.31
N ARG A 167 37.75 -5.01 0.53
CA ARG A 167 38.43 -3.76 0.22
C ARG A 167 39.25 -3.98 -1.05
N PHE A 168 39.00 -3.15 -2.05
CA PHE A 168 39.87 -3.04 -3.22
C PHE A 168 40.88 -1.95 -2.91
N TYR A 169 42.16 -2.31 -2.99
CA TYR A 169 43.26 -1.36 -2.87
C TYR A 169 43.56 -0.82 -4.26
N ASN A 170 43.76 0.49 -4.36
CA ASN A 170 44.14 1.07 -5.64
C ASN A 170 45.63 0.74 -5.94
N GLU A 171 46.01 0.84 -7.21
CA GLU A 171 47.36 0.47 -7.65
C GLU A 171 48.43 1.37 -7.03
N ASP A 172 48.12 2.65 -6.80
CA ASP A 172 49.05 3.62 -6.21
C ASP A 172 49.35 3.33 -4.73
N GLU A 173 48.33 2.93 -3.96
CA GLU A 173 48.43 2.49 -2.57
C GLU A 173 49.28 1.22 -2.48
N ILE A 174 49.04 0.26 -3.38
CA ILE A 174 49.83 -0.98 -3.48
C ILE A 174 51.29 -0.62 -3.80
N TYR A 175 51.52 0.21 -4.81
CA TYR A 175 52.86 0.58 -5.24
C TYR A 175 53.65 1.28 -4.13
N SER A 176 53.04 2.27 -3.48
CA SER A 176 53.65 3.03 -2.38
C SER A 176 54.00 2.11 -1.21
N ALA A 177 53.08 1.23 -0.81
CA ALA A 177 53.30 0.31 0.30
C ALA A 177 54.39 -0.74 0.02
N VAL A 178 54.56 -1.15 -1.24
CA VAL A 178 55.64 -2.06 -1.67
C VAL A 178 56.98 -1.32 -1.74
N GLN A 179 56.98 -0.03 -2.11
CA GLN A 179 58.19 0.80 -2.13
C GLN A 179 58.75 1.01 -0.72
N ASP A 180 57.89 1.20 0.28
CA ASP A 180 58.27 1.40 1.68
C ASP A 180 59.00 0.19 2.31
N LEU A 181 58.90 -1.00 1.69
CA LEU A 181 59.57 -2.21 2.18
C LEU A 181 61.08 -2.25 1.87
N GLY A 182 61.59 -1.31 1.06
CA GLY A 182 63.02 -1.21 0.76
C GLY A 182 63.60 -2.40 -0.03
N MET A 183 62.78 -3.05 -0.86
CA MET A 183 63.16 -4.25 -1.62
C MET A 183 63.97 -3.91 -2.89
N PRO A 184 64.76 -4.85 -3.43
CA PRO A 184 65.41 -4.69 -4.73
C PRO A 184 64.39 -4.47 -5.86
N ARG A 185 64.73 -3.62 -6.84
CA ARG A 185 63.82 -3.17 -7.93
C ARG A 185 63.14 -4.31 -8.69
N ASN A 186 63.87 -5.39 -8.97
CA ASN A 186 63.33 -6.57 -9.65
C ASN A 186 62.22 -7.23 -8.81
N MET A 187 62.49 -7.43 -7.52
CA MET A 187 61.55 -8.03 -6.58
C MET A 187 60.36 -7.11 -6.26
N GLN A 188 60.59 -5.81 -6.27
CA GLN A 188 59.56 -4.78 -6.09
C GLN A 188 58.50 -4.86 -7.20
N LEU A 189 58.94 -5.04 -8.45
CA LEU A 189 58.04 -5.14 -9.61
C LEU A 189 57.22 -6.44 -9.56
N ASP A 190 57.87 -7.57 -9.23
CA ASP A 190 57.20 -8.87 -9.10
C ASP A 190 56.16 -8.85 -7.98
N ALA A 191 56.49 -8.24 -6.84
CA ALA A 191 55.57 -8.06 -5.72
C ALA A 191 54.37 -7.17 -6.07
N TYR A 192 54.61 -6.05 -6.75
CA TYR A 192 53.55 -5.16 -7.20
C TYR A 192 52.58 -5.88 -8.16
N LEU A 193 53.11 -6.59 -9.17
CA LEU A 193 52.30 -7.36 -10.12
C LEU A 193 51.53 -8.49 -9.43
N PHE A 194 52.14 -9.17 -8.45
CA PHE A 194 51.48 -10.22 -7.67
C PHE A 194 50.28 -9.67 -6.88
N LEU A 195 50.44 -8.52 -6.20
CA LEU A 195 49.39 -7.95 -5.36
C LEU A 195 48.23 -7.36 -6.17
N ILE A 196 48.49 -6.76 -7.35
CA ILE A 196 47.43 -6.27 -8.23
C ILE A 196 46.58 -7.42 -8.77
N ASN A 197 47.23 -8.51 -9.18
CA ASN A 197 46.54 -9.66 -9.75
C ASN A 197 45.89 -10.56 -8.69
N ASN A 198 46.20 -10.37 -7.40
CA ASN A 198 45.68 -11.17 -6.30
C ASN A 198 45.12 -10.30 -5.15
N ASN A 199 43.82 -9.99 -5.24
CA ASN A 199 43.12 -9.19 -4.23
C ASN A 199 43.18 -9.80 -2.83
N THR A 200 43.16 -11.14 -2.72
CA THR A 200 43.27 -11.82 -1.42
C THR A 200 44.64 -11.61 -0.80
N ALA A 201 45.70 -11.71 -1.59
CA ALA A 201 47.06 -11.42 -1.13
C ALA A 201 47.22 -9.94 -0.75
N ALA A 202 46.66 -9.01 -1.52
CA ALA A 202 46.61 -7.59 -1.17
C ALA A 202 45.91 -7.35 0.18
N ARG A 203 44.78 -8.01 0.42
CA ARG A 203 44.08 -7.93 1.72
C ARG A 203 44.93 -8.46 2.87
N SER A 204 45.59 -9.61 2.71
CA SER A 204 46.50 -10.15 3.74
C SER A 204 47.71 -9.24 3.97
N PHE A 205 48.27 -8.67 2.90
CA PHE A 205 49.38 -7.73 2.97
C PHE A 205 49.01 -6.46 3.75
N PHE A 206 47.91 -5.79 3.39
CA PHE A 206 47.49 -4.57 4.06
C PHE A 206 46.90 -4.80 5.46
N GLY A 207 46.34 -5.99 5.71
CA GLY A 207 45.91 -6.42 7.05
C GLY A 207 47.08 -6.72 7.99
N THR A 208 48.29 -6.86 7.48
CA THR A 208 49.50 -7.13 8.27
C THR A 208 50.13 -5.81 8.74
N PRO A 209 50.58 -5.72 10.02
CA PRO A 209 51.32 -4.56 10.51
C PRO A 209 52.55 -4.24 9.64
N PRO A 210 52.90 -2.95 9.40
CA PRO A 210 53.97 -2.56 8.47
C PRO A 210 55.30 -3.32 8.65
N LEU A 211 55.70 -3.57 9.90
CA LEU A 211 56.94 -4.26 10.24
C LEU A 211 57.00 -5.72 9.78
N MET A 212 55.85 -6.38 9.63
CA MET A 212 55.76 -7.80 9.26
C MET A 212 55.38 -8.02 7.79
N ARG A 213 55.08 -6.93 7.06
CA ARG A 213 54.58 -6.99 5.69
C ARG A 213 55.55 -7.66 4.73
N TYR A 214 56.85 -7.38 4.89
CA TYR A 214 57.89 -8.00 4.06
C TYR A 214 57.88 -9.52 4.20
N GLU A 215 57.93 -10.04 5.43
CA GLU A 215 57.95 -11.49 5.68
C GLU A 215 56.69 -12.20 5.16
N VAL A 216 55.52 -11.59 5.38
CA VAL A 216 54.24 -12.14 4.92
C VAL A 216 54.16 -12.11 3.39
N LEU A 217 54.62 -11.04 2.74
CA LEU A 217 54.65 -10.93 1.29
C LEU A 217 55.53 -12.01 0.65
N MET A 218 56.73 -12.22 1.20
CA MET A 218 57.65 -13.27 0.74
C MET A 218 57.06 -14.66 0.92
N LYS A 219 56.29 -14.89 1.99
CA LYS A 219 55.58 -16.16 2.21
C LYS A 219 54.42 -16.37 1.24
N MET A 220 53.79 -15.31 0.76
CA MET A 220 52.68 -15.39 -0.21
C MET A 220 53.16 -15.55 -1.66
N MET A 221 54.36 -15.07 -1.98
CA MET A 221 54.94 -15.13 -3.32
C MET A 221 55.72 -16.43 -3.62
N ASN A 222 56.00 -17.23 -2.59
CA ASN A 222 56.62 -18.57 -2.69
C ASN A 222 55.55 -19.66 -2.87
#